data_AF-A0AAJ2MWM9-F1
#
_entry.id   AF-A0AAJ2MWM9-F1
#
_cell.length_a   1.000
_cell.length_b   1.000
_cell.length_c   1.000
_cell.angle_alpha   90.00
_cell.angle_beta   90.00
_cell.angle_gamma   90.00
#
_symmetry.space_group_name_H-M   'P 1'
#
loop_
_entity.id
_entity.type
_entity.pdbx_description
1 polymer ?
#
loop_
_entity_poly.entity_id
_entity_poly.type
_entity_poly.pdbx_seq_one_letter_code
_entity_poly.pdbx_strand_id
1 'polypeptide(L)'
;MNKIVRSGFLILIVFTSWVAVADSPNSHEYKLGAFTGAMKYCEEKYEDDGRYKWARLRAADEFRKMSSSEKLSYALGRDNANRKGQYLGDKLDKNECRSLLKLSEWKRFSKK
;
A
#
# COMPACT_ATOMS: atom_id res chain seq x y z
N MET A 1 -54.52 8.17 39.49
CA MET A 1 -53.48 9.21 39.58
C MET A 1 -52.12 8.55 39.60
N ASN A 2 -51.25 8.85 38.63
CA ASN A 2 -49.78 9.04 38.74
C ASN A 2 -48.93 7.93 39.42
N LYS A 3 -47.81 7.42 38.89
CA LYS A 3 -46.90 7.79 37.79
C LYS A 3 -46.02 6.58 37.46
N ILE A 4 -45.90 6.31 36.16
CA ILE A 4 -44.68 6.01 35.40
C ILE A 4 -43.41 5.75 36.25
N VAL A 5 -42.86 4.53 36.16
CA VAL A 5 -41.40 4.33 36.04
C VAL A 5 -41.16 3.19 35.04
N ARG A 6 -41.09 3.55 33.75
CA ARG A 6 -40.54 2.69 32.70
C ARG A 6 -39.02 2.65 32.91
N SER A 7 -38.51 1.57 33.50
CA SER A 7 -37.06 1.28 33.51
C SER A 7 -36.60 0.95 32.09
N GLY A 8 -36.35 1.98 31.30
CA GLY A 8 -35.63 1.87 30.04
C GLY A 8 -34.14 1.69 30.31
N PHE A 9 -33.65 0.47 30.18
CA PHE A 9 -32.22 0.18 30.19
C PHE A 9 -31.63 0.69 28.87
N LEU A 10 -31.18 1.95 28.85
CA LEU A 10 -30.46 2.56 27.74
C LEU A 10 -29.07 1.92 27.64
N ILE A 11 -28.92 0.90 26.81
CA ILE A 11 -27.63 0.34 26.42
C ILE A 11 -26.93 1.37 25.52
N LEU A 12 -26.04 2.17 26.12
CA LEU A 12 -25.09 3.01 25.40
C LEU A 12 -24.05 2.11 24.73
N ILE A 13 -24.29 1.72 23.48
CA ILE A 13 -23.27 1.11 22.63
C ILE A 13 -22.30 2.22 22.24
N VAL A 14 -21.19 2.35 22.98
CA VAL A 14 -20.07 3.20 22.60
C VAL A 14 -19.34 2.49 21.45
N PHE A 15 -19.77 2.73 20.22
CA PHE A 15 -18.98 2.42 19.03
C PHE A 15 -17.75 3.34 19.04
N THR A 16 -16.63 2.86 19.59
CA THR A 16 -15.32 3.48 19.38
C THR A 16 -14.86 3.18 17.96
N SER A 17 -15.47 3.82 16.98
CA SER A 17 -15.01 3.82 15.60
C SER A 17 -14.24 5.11 15.36
N TRP A 18 -12.92 5.01 15.24
CA TRP A 18 -12.10 5.68 14.22
C TRP A 18 -10.65 5.81 14.70
N VAL A 19 -9.86 4.78 14.43
CA VAL A 19 -8.51 5.05 13.96
C VAL A 19 -8.62 5.29 12.45
N ALA A 20 -8.95 6.52 12.07
CA ALA A 20 -8.67 7.01 10.74
C ALA A 20 -7.14 7.18 10.66
N VAL A 21 -6.44 6.08 10.38
CA VAL A 21 -5.04 6.16 9.96
C VAL A 21 -5.07 6.86 8.62
N ALA A 22 -4.61 8.10 8.61
CA ALA A 22 -4.39 8.82 7.37
C ALA A 22 -3.30 8.04 6.61
N ASP A 23 -3.72 7.21 5.65
CA ASP A 23 -2.85 6.58 4.68
C ASP A 23 -2.21 7.69 3.84
N SER A 24 -1.06 8.17 4.32
CA SER A 24 -0.31 9.19 3.62
C SER A 24 0.38 8.53 2.43
N PRO A 25 0.14 8.97 1.17
CA PRO A 25 0.85 8.46 0.00
C PRO A 25 2.37 8.70 0.04
N ASN A 26 2.86 9.32 1.12
CA ASN A 26 4.28 9.52 1.42
C ASN A 26 4.88 8.49 2.38
N SER A 27 4.11 7.57 2.95
CA SER A 27 4.60 6.51 3.85
C SER A 27 5.58 5.58 3.11
N HIS A 28 6.49 4.96 3.87
CA HIS A 28 7.45 4.00 3.31
C HIS A 28 6.72 2.80 2.74
N GLU A 29 5.72 2.32 3.47
CA GLU A 29 4.89 1.17 3.14
C GLU A 29 4.15 1.38 1.83
N TYR A 30 3.52 2.56 1.66
CA TYR A 30 2.83 2.93 0.43
C TYR A 30 3.80 2.96 -0.76
N LYS A 31 4.97 3.57 -0.59
CA LYS A 31 6.00 3.65 -1.65
C LYS A 31 6.54 2.27 -2.03
N LEU A 32 6.81 1.42 -1.06
CA LEU A 32 7.24 0.05 -1.30
C LEU A 32 6.14 -0.77 -1.99
N GLY A 33 4.89 -0.56 -1.58
CA GLY A 33 3.70 -1.09 -2.25
C GLY A 33 3.65 -0.64 -3.71
N ALA A 34 3.74 0.66 -3.96
CA ALA A 34 3.73 1.27 -5.28
C ALA A 34 4.86 0.74 -6.16
N PHE A 35 6.05 0.54 -5.61
CA PHE A 35 7.17 -0.06 -6.34
C PHE A 35 6.84 -1.49 -6.75
N THR A 36 6.32 -2.31 -5.84
CA THR A 36 5.87 -3.67 -6.15
C THR A 36 4.76 -3.70 -7.21
N GLY A 37 3.81 -2.76 -7.14
CA GLY A 37 2.77 -2.60 -8.15
C GLY A 37 3.33 -2.21 -9.52
N ALA A 38 4.29 -1.29 -9.55
CA ALA A 38 4.98 -0.88 -10.76
C ALA A 38 5.76 -2.04 -11.39
N MET A 39 6.50 -2.83 -10.59
CA MET A 39 7.22 -4.01 -11.09
C MET A 39 6.26 -5.03 -11.70
N LYS A 40 5.09 -5.25 -11.08
CA LYS A 40 4.07 -6.13 -11.64
C LYS A 40 3.54 -5.60 -12.98
N TYR A 41 3.20 -4.31 -13.06
CA TYR A 41 2.75 -3.69 -14.31
C TYR A 41 3.80 -3.81 -15.42
N CYS A 42 5.06 -3.53 -15.10
CA CYS A 42 6.17 -3.62 -16.05
C CYS A 42 6.41 -5.06 -16.51
N GLU A 43 6.30 -6.05 -15.62
CA GLU A 43 6.37 -7.50 -15.92
C GLU A 43 5.26 -7.93 -16.89
N GLU A 44 4.01 -7.48 -16.65
CA GLU A 44 2.86 -7.86 -17.49
C GLU A 44 2.87 -7.15 -18.85
N LYS A 45 3.41 -5.92 -18.92
CA LYS A 45 3.32 -5.09 -20.12
C LYS A 45 4.54 -5.14 -21.03
N TYR A 46 5.72 -5.38 -20.48
CA TYR A 46 6.96 -5.36 -21.24
C TYR A 46 7.72 -6.68 -21.04
N GLU A 47 8.14 -7.28 -22.15
CA GLU A 47 8.97 -8.48 -22.10
C GLU A 47 10.29 -8.21 -21.38
N ASP A 48 10.58 -9.07 -20.42
CA ASP A 48 11.77 -9.00 -19.58
C ASP A 48 12.10 -10.39 -19.00
N ASP A 49 13.39 -10.69 -18.85
CA ASP A 49 13.92 -11.99 -18.39
C ASP A 49 13.69 -12.26 -16.88
N GLY A 50 12.58 -11.79 -16.33
CA GLY A 50 12.20 -11.95 -14.93
C GLY A 50 12.86 -10.95 -13.98
N ARG A 51 13.52 -9.89 -14.45
CA ARG A 51 14.16 -8.90 -13.56
C ARG A 51 13.12 -8.15 -12.74
N TYR A 52 11.97 -7.82 -13.33
CA TYR A 52 10.83 -7.23 -12.61
C TYR A 52 10.29 -8.17 -11.51
N LYS A 53 10.16 -9.47 -11.82
CA LYS A 53 9.75 -10.48 -10.84
C LYS A 53 10.73 -10.55 -9.67
N TRP A 54 12.03 -10.55 -9.96
CA TRP A 54 13.08 -10.51 -8.93
C TRP A 54 13.01 -9.25 -8.07
N ALA A 55 12.78 -8.09 -8.67
CA ALA A 55 12.61 -6.84 -7.92
C ALA A 55 11.41 -6.91 -6.96
N ARG A 56 10.28 -7.46 -7.43
CA ARG A 56 9.09 -7.69 -6.60
C ARG A 56 9.33 -8.67 -5.44
N LEU A 57 10.07 -9.75 -5.68
CA LEU A 57 10.40 -10.72 -4.63
C LEU A 57 11.26 -10.12 -3.51
N ARG A 58 12.14 -9.16 -3.82
CA ARG A 58 12.94 -8.47 -2.81
C ARG A 58 12.09 -7.62 -1.86
N ALA A 59 11.08 -6.92 -2.39
CA ALA A 59 10.15 -6.14 -1.58
C ALA A 59 9.22 -7.03 -0.69
N ALA A 60 9.09 -8.32 -1.01
CA ALA A 60 8.24 -9.23 -0.25
C ALA A 60 8.77 -9.51 1.17
N ASP A 61 10.08 -9.38 1.42
CA ASP A 61 10.65 -9.57 2.77
C ASP A 61 10.19 -8.49 3.75
N GLU A 62 10.18 -7.23 3.31
CA GLU A 62 9.68 -6.11 4.11
C GLU A 62 8.17 -6.23 4.36
N PHE A 63 7.39 -6.59 3.34
CA PHE A 63 5.95 -6.82 3.50
C PHE A 63 5.61 -7.83 4.59
N ARG A 64 6.44 -8.88 4.77
CA ARG A 64 6.20 -9.91 5.81
C ARG A 64 6.34 -9.36 7.22
N LYS A 65 7.22 -8.37 7.42
CA LYS A 65 7.53 -7.76 8.72
C LYS A 65 6.54 -6.66 9.12
N MET A 66 5.70 -6.20 8.19
CA MET A 66 4.70 -5.15 8.42
C MET A 66 3.55 -5.61 9.32
N SER A 67 3.08 -4.69 10.16
CA SER A 67 1.81 -4.73 10.88
C SER A 67 0.61 -4.67 9.93
N SER A 68 -0.60 -4.92 10.43
CA SER A 68 -1.81 -4.94 9.62
C SER A 68 -2.12 -3.59 8.96
N SER A 69 -1.88 -2.48 9.65
CA SER A 69 -2.09 -1.12 9.11
C SER A 69 -1.06 -0.79 8.02
N GLU A 70 0.19 -1.15 8.23
CA GLU A 70 1.26 -0.96 7.25
C GLU A 70 1.00 -1.78 5.97
N LYS A 71 0.49 -3.02 6.13
CA LYS A 71 0.08 -3.86 4.99
C LYS A 71 -1.05 -3.25 4.18
N LEU A 72 -1.97 -2.52 4.81
CA LEU A 72 -3.02 -1.80 4.11
C LEU A 72 -2.44 -0.70 3.24
N SER A 73 -1.56 0.13 3.82
CA SER A 73 -0.85 1.20 3.11
C SER A 73 -0.05 0.66 1.92
N TYR A 74 0.67 -0.44 2.12
CA TYR A 74 1.37 -1.17 1.07
C TYR A 74 0.42 -1.67 -0.03
N ALA A 75 -0.70 -2.28 0.35
CA ALA A 75 -1.68 -2.80 -0.61
C ALA A 75 -2.27 -1.68 -1.49
N LEU A 76 -2.56 -0.53 -0.90
CA LEU A 76 -3.05 0.65 -1.61
C LEU A 76 -2.03 1.17 -2.63
N GLY A 77 -0.77 1.34 -2.22
CA GLY A 77 0.29 1.75 -3.14
C GLY A 77 0.44 0.78 -4.30
N ARG A 78 0.44 -0.52 -4.00
CA ARG A 78 0.56 -1.60 -4.99
C ARG A 78 -0.59 -1.57 -5.99
N ASP A 79 -1.83 -1.51 -5.52
CA ASP A 79 -3.00 -1.48 -6.40
C ASP A 79 -3.00 -0.23 -7.29
N ASN A 80 -2.73 0.94 -6.69
CA ASN A 80 -2.69 2.20 -7.40
C ASN A 80 -1.68 2.18 -8.55
N ALA A 81 -0.44 1.73 -8.28
CA ALA A 81 0.59 1.71 -9.30
C ALA A 81 0.32 0.68 -10.40
N ASN A 82 -0.12 -0.52 -10.01
CA ASN A 82 -0.40 -1.60 -10.96
C ASN A 82 -1.56 -1.26 -11.88
N ARG A 83 -2.66 -0.72 -11.33
CA ARG A 83 -3.87 -0.42 -12.12
C ARG A 83 -3.70 0.81 -13.00
N LYS A 84 -3.06 1.87 -12.49
CA LYS A 84 -2.90 3.12 -13.25
C LYS A 84 -1.75 3.06 -14.24
N GLY A 85 -0.83 2.11 -14.09
CA GLY A 85 0.43 2.12 -14.84
C GLY A 85 1.22 3.39 -14.55
N GLN A 86 1.24 3.81 -13.29
CA GLN A 86 1.93 5.00 -12.82
C GLN A 86 2.69 4.70 -11.53
N TYR A 87 3.88 5.27 -11.36
CA TYR A 87 4.65 5.16 -10.13
C TYR A 87 4.92 6.56 -9.58
N LEU A 88 4.38 6.85 -8.40
CA LEU A 88 4.51 8.14 -7.69
C LEU A 88 4.19 9.40 -8.54
N GLY A 89 3.34 9.25 -9.56
CA GLY A 89 2.92 10.34 -10.46
C GLY A 89 3.44 10.18 -11.88
N ASP A 90 4.50 9.41 -12.08
CA ASP A 90 5.12 9.20 -13.38
C ASP A 90 4.48 8.02 -14.12
N LYS A 91 4.28 8.16 -15.43
CA LYS A 91 3.70 7.10 -16.27
C LYS A 91 4.73 6.00 -16.52
N LEU A 92 4.33 4.74 -16.35
CA LEU A 92 5.17 3.57 -16.57
C LEU A 92 5.28 3.21 -18.05
N ASP A 93 6.08 3.98 -18.78
CA ASP A 93 6.52 3.60 -20.12
C ASP A 93 7.70 2.59 -20.06
N LYS A 94 8.15 2.12 -21.23
CA LYS A 94 9.24 1.13 -21.32
C LYS A 94 10.56 1.63 -20.74
N ASN A 95 10.85 2.93 -20.87
CA ASN A 95 12.08 3.51 -20.35
C ASN A 95 11.99 3.69 -18.84
N GLU A 96 10.83 4.11 -18.34
CA GLU A 96 10.60 4.26 -16.90
C GLU A 96 10.63 2.91 -16.19
N CYS A 97 9.97 1.88 -16.75
CA CYS A 97 10.10 0.52 -16.21
C CYS A 97 11.57 0.06 -16.13
N ARG A 98 12.38 0.34 -17.15
CA ARG A 98 13.83 0.03 -17.13
C ARG A 98 14.60 0.88 -16.12
N SER A 99 14.20 2.14 -15.90
CA SER A 99 14.82 3.03 -14.91
C SER A 99 14.60 2.49 -13.49
N LEU A 100 13.40 1.99 -13.21
CA LEU A 100 13.04 1.39 -11.92
C LEU A 100 13.84 0.12 -11.60
N LEU A 101 14.30 -0.65 -12.60
CA LEU A 101 15.21 -1.78 -12.37
C LEU A 101 16.63 -1.33 -11.99
N LYS A 102 17.07 -0.18 -12.52
CA LYS A 102 18.39 0.42 -12.21
C LYS A 102 18.40 1.11 -10.85
N LEU A 103 17.24 1.59 -10.42
CA LEU A 103 17.00 2.00 -9.05
C LEU A 103 17.03 0.75 -8.16
N SER A 104 18.23 0.27 -7.89
CA SER A 104 18.58 -0.77 -6.92
C SER A 104 18.23 -0.41 -5.46
N GLU A 105 17.31 0.54 -5.27
CA GLU A 105 17.12 1.33 -4.06
C GLU A 105 15.70 1.24 -3.50
N TRP A 106 15.11 0.04 -3.42
CA TRP A 106 14.09 -0.19 -2.39
C TRP A 106 14.63 0.20 -0.99
N LYS A 107 15.96 0.08 -0.79
CA LYS A 107 16.71 0.55 0.39
C LYS A 107 16.77 2.07 0.60
N ARG A 108 16.51 2.90 -0.41
CA ARG A 108 16.50 4.37 -0.22
C ARG A 108 15.22 4.85 0.45
N PHE A 109 14.16 4.04 0.40
CA PHE A 109 12.91 4.31 1.10
C PHE A 109 12.92 3.73 2.52
N SER A 110 13.71 2.67 2.78
CA SER A 110 13.81 2.01 4.10
C SER A 110 14.70 2.72 5.14
N LYS A 111 15.34 3.84 4.81
CA LYS A 111 16.15 4.62 5.76
C LYS A 111 15.44 5.93 6.09
N LYS A 112 14.72 5.93 7.20
CA LYS A 112 14.77 7.01 8.19
C LYS A 112 15.18 6.40 9.51
#